data_AF-A0A4Q3WSF2-F1
#
_entry.id   AF-A0A4Q3WSF2-F1
#
_cell.length_a   1.000
_cell.length_b   1.000
_cell.length_c   1.000
_cell.angle_alpha   90.00
_cell.angle_beta   90.00
_cell.angle_gamma   90.00
#
_symmetry.space_group_name_H-M   'P 1'
#
loop_
_entity.id
_entity.type
_entity.pdbx_description
1 polymer ?
#
loop_
_entity_poly.entity_id
_entity_poly.type
_entity_poly.pdbx_seq_one_letter_code
_entity_poly.pdbx_strand_id
1 'polypeptide(L)'
;MRFPLSKFFVLSSAMLAGLLTPQAQAKTFVVNNTDDTFDDACNANCSLRDAMREARVTAGSHIIRFAPSVFNRPQTIKLTAGGGFILERANITIEGPANAPLTLDSDDRSRHFTCLSSDLKISNLILTHGSGNFSANLHNYMGGSIVAQRGSVSLDRCVLSENRAVNGGAICNLGARLEMTNCTVVGNTASGLNLTGLRTTPSAGAIVNSGVNSLDGSAVLTHCTIVGNKILLNDDQTSGTGGIENYTVLQLSNTLMANNVAVHRSGTALNLFDVKGRVSSQGFNLIRTPGTLASGGSEGYVGTDKLGLDPLLETNNGVPVLKDNGGETLTIALLANSPAVNAGNSTITQDARGALRPSGGAVDIGAYERQTDTKAQLFTLEVNPKRPFIGDTIRATVRAIVPDVPGTTISYQWTRVRGRGEVTVLDETGDTLQASAALVKVGDRIILRATIATPSIGSLSRSEGVVIVDTPIKITEFNFRPRTPYAFETLVATVKTEFLVGVKP
;
A
#
# COMPACT_ATOMS: atom_id res chain seq x y z
N MET A 1 -49.46 57.25 -67.49
CA MET A 1 -48.68 57.63 -66.29
C MET A 1 -47.88 56.39 -65.89
N ARG A 2 -46.56 56.23 -66.16
CA ARG A 2 -45.36 56.90 -65.56
C ARG A 2 -45.62 57.14 -64.06
N PHE A 3 -44.94 56.56 -63.06
CA PHE A 3 -43.52 56.17 -62.85
C PHE A 3 -43.41 55.30 -61.54
N PRO A 4 -42.22 54.88 -61.02
CA PRO A 4 -41.92 53.47 -60.69
C PRO A 4 -41.46 53.18 -59.22
N LEU A 5 -40.98 51.94 -59.02
CA LEU A 5 -40.24 51.36 -57.89
C LEU A 5 -39.37 52.31 -57.05
N SER A 6 -39.31 52.09 -55.73
CA SER A 6 -38.03 51.90 -54.98
C SER A 6 -38.25 51.48 -53.51
N LYS A 7 -37.28 50.69 -52.98
CA LYS A 7 -36.87 50.55 -51.55
C LYS A 7 -37.76 49.67 -50.64
N PHE A 8 -37.32 48.67 -49.87
CA PHE A 8 -36.00 48.22 -49.37
C PHE A 8 -36.04 46.68 -49.19
N PHE A 9 -35.11 45.95 -49.81
CA PHE A 9 -34.70 44.62 -49.31
C PHE A 9 -33.44 44.85 -48.49
N VAL A 10 -33.55 44.78 -47.16
CA VAL A 10 -32.38 44.65 -46.29
C VAL A 10 -32.02 43.17 -46.31
N LEU A 11 -30.93 42.81 -46.99
CA LEU A 11 -30.25 41.55 -46.73
C LEU A 11 -29.81 41.60 -45.26
N SER A 12 -30.51 40.86 -44.39
CA SER A 12 -29.94 40.48 -43.11
C SER A 12 -28.85 39.45 -43.39
N SER A 13 -27.63 39.91 -43.58
CA SER A 13 -26.42 39.09 -43.44
C SER A 13 -26.40 38.59 -41.99
N ALA A 14 -27.05 37.45 -41.74
CA ALA A 14 -26.84 36.70 -40.52
C ALA A 14 -25.38 36.24 -40.55
N MET A 15 -24.53 37.03 -39.92
CA MET A 15 -23.19 36.63 -39.52
C MET A 15 -23.41 35.39 -38.63
N LEU A 16 -23.25 34.21 -39.22
CA LEU A 16 -23.08 32.97 -38.49
C LEU A 16 -21.74 33.13 -37.77
N ALA A 17 -21.76 33.83 -36.64
CA ALA A 17 -20.70 33.74 -35.65
C ALA A 17 -20.72 32.28 -35.23
N GLY A 18 -19.87 31.48 -35.88
CA GLY A 18 -19.57 30.15 -35.42
C GLY A 18 -19.24 30.30 -33.94
N LEU A 19 -20.09 29.75 -33.07
CA LEU A 19 -19.69 29.46 -31.72
C LEU A 19 -18.50 28.50 -31.90
N LEU A 20 -17.31 29.07 -31.90
CA LEU A 20 -16.10 28.36 -31.53
C LEU A 20 -16.40 27.85 -30.13
N THR A 21 -16.90 26.61 -30.05
CA THR A 21 -16.90 25.87 -28.80
C THR A 21 -15.46 25.96 -28.29
N PRO A 22 -15.22 26.48 -27.07
CA PRO A 22 -13.86 26.53 -26.55
C PRO A 22 -13.31 25.10 -26.63
N GLN A 23 -12.27 24.93 -27.43
CA GLN A 23 -11.66 23.64 -27.67
C GLN A 23 -11.23 23.09 -26.30
N ALA A 24 -11.70 21.90 -25.95
CA ALA A 24 -11.31 21.26 -24.71
C ALA A 24 -9.78 21.17 -24.66
N GLN A 25 -9.17 21.87 -23.70
CA GLN A 25 -7.73 21.97 -23.59
C GLN A 25 -7.30 21.30 -22.29
N ALA A 26 -6.73 20.10 -22.40
CA ALA A 26 -6.04 19.50 -21.27
C ALA A 26 -4.87 20.40 -20.84
N LYS A 27 -4.77 20.68 -19.54
CA LYS A 27 -3.69 21.46 -18.93
C LYS A 27 -3.12 20.70 -17.75
N THR A 28 -1.82 20.88 -17.52
CA THR A 28 -1.14 20.39 -16.32
C THR A 28 -0.80 21.60 -15.45
N PHE A 29 -1.32 21.61 -14.23
CA PHE A 29 -1.02 22.61 -13.21
C PHE A 29 0.00 22.03 -12.24
N VAL A 30 1.01 22.83 -11.88
CA VAL A 30 2.08 22.42 -10.96
C VAL A 30 1.97 23.27 -9.70
N VAL A 31 1.38 22.70 -8.66
CA VAL A 31 1.27 23.32 -7.34
C VAL A 31 2.66 23.39 -6.72
N ASN A 32 3.09 24.58 -6.33
CA ASN A 32 4.40 24.82 -5.74
C ASN A 32 4.31 25.62 -4.44
N ASN A 33 3.10 25.89 -3.95
CA ASN A 33 2.86 26.52 -2.66
C ASN A 33 1.92 25.66 -1.80
N THR A 34 2.23 25.56 -0.50
CA THR A 34 1.39 24.89 0.50
C THR A 34 0.28 25.77 1.06
N ASP A 35 0.37 27.08 0.84
CA ASP A 35 -0.62 28.03 1.34
C ASP A 35 -1.96 27.84 0.64
N ASP A 36 -3.04 27.92 1.40
CA ASP A 36 -4.40 27.93 0.89
C ASP A 36 -4.85 29.34 0.49
N THR A 37 -4.07 29.94 -0.40
CA THR A 37 -4.30 31.30 -0.89
C THR A 37 -5.06 31.28 -2.21
N PHE A 38 -5.42 32.48 -2.66
CA PHE A 38 -6.15 32.67 -3.89
C PHE A 38 -5.68 33.96 -4.55
N ASP A 39 -5.00 33.85 -5.70
CA ASP A 39 -4.53 35.00 -6.48
C ASP A 39 -4.97 34.96 -7.96
N ASP A 40 -5.94 34.10 -8.29
CA ASP A 40 -6.56 33.96 -9.61
C ASP A 40 -5.66 33.40 -10.72
N ALA A 41 -4.43 32.95 -10.44
CA ALA A 41 -3.59 32.32 -11.44
C ALA A 41 -2.60 31.27 -10.90
N CYS A 42 -2.52 30.10 -11.54
CA CYS A 42 -1.49 29.10 -11.27
C CYS A 42 -0.18 29.52 -11.97
N ASN A 43 0.55 30.45 -11.35
CA ASN A 43 1.75 31.08 -11.88
C ASN A 43 3.02 30.65 -11.11
N ALA A 44 3.95 31.58 -10.86
CA ALA A 44 5.11 31.38 -10.01
C ALA A 44 4.77 30.95 -8.57
N ASN A 45 3.59 31.32 -8.04
CA ASN A 45 3.11 30.95 -6.70
C ASN A 45 1.77 30.19 -6.79
N CYS A 46 1.75 29.03 -7.44
CA CYS A 46 0.53 28.26 -7.61
C CYS A 46 0.17 27.44 -6.36
N SER A 47 -0.91 27.81 -5.68
CA SER A 47 -1.56 26.96 -4.67
C SER A 47 -2.43 25.87 -5.31
N LEU A 48 -2.85 24.88 -4.51
CA LEU A 48 -3.86 23.90 -4.96
C LEU A 48 -5.19 24.59 -5.34
N ARG A 49 -5.55 25.67 -4.65
CA ARG A 49 -6.81 26.39 -4.90
C ARG A 49 -6.76 27.17 -6.20
N ASP A 50 -5.61 27.71 -6.58
CA ASP A 50 -5.41 28.36 -7.88
C ASP A 50 -5.51 27.33 -9.01
N ALA A 51 -4.78 26.20 -8.88
CA ALA A 51 -4.83 25.11 -9.85
C ALA A 51 -6.26 24.57 -10.07
N MET A 52 -6.99 24.29 -8.99
CA MET A 52 -8.37 23.78 -9.07
C MET A 52 -9.33 24.79 -9.71
N ARG A 53 -9.14 26.10 -9.46
CA ARG A 53 -9.98 27.13 -10.08
C ARG A 53 -9.70 27.28 -11.56
N GLU A 54 -8.44 27.34 -11.97
CA GLU A 54 -8.08 27.42 -13.39
C GLU A 54 -8.60 26.21 -14.17
N ALA A 55 -8.50 25.03 -13.57
CA ALA A 55 -9.08 23.80 -14.10
C ALA A 55 -10.61 23.88 -14.21
N ARG A 56 -11.30 24.55 -13.27
CA ARG A 56 -12.76 24.71 -13.32
C ARG A 56 -13.24 25.64 -14.44
N VAL A 57 -12.48 26.70 -14.75
CA VAL A 57 -12.89 27.68 -15.79
C VAL A 57 -12.45 27.28 -17.20
N THR A 58 -11.56 26.30 -17.32
CA THR A 58 -11.14 25.71 -18.60
C THR A 58 -11.90 24.40 -18.81
N ALA A 59 -12.52 24.18 -19.97
CA ALA A 59 -13.13 22.89 -20.26
C ALA A 59 -12.05 21.86 -20.65
N GLY A 60 -12.14 20.63 -20.13
CA GLY A 60 -11.23 19.55 -20.48
C GLY A 60 -10.96 18.58 -19.34
N SER A 61 -9.97 17.72 -19.56
CA SER A 61 -9.39 16.84 -18.54
C SER A 61 -8.03 17.42 -18.12
N HIS A 62 -7.91 17.82 -16.86
CA HIS A 62 -6.72 18.47 -16.32
C HIS A 62 -5.96 17.57 -15.37
N ILE A 63 -4.65 17.80 -15.29
CA ILE A 63 -3.76 17.12 -14.36
C ILE A 63 -3.23 18.15 -13.37
N ILE A 64 -3.23 17.81 -12.08
CA ILE A 64 -2.62 18.59 -11.01
C ILE A 64 -1.47 17.76 -10.46
N ARG A 65 -0.28 18.35 -10.47
CA ARG A 65 0.96 17.79 -9.93
C ARG A 65 1.54 18.73 -8.89
N PHE A 66 2.48 18.22 -8.11
CA PHE A 66 3.14 18.96 -7.06
C PHE A 66 4.64 19.11 -7.37
N ALA A 67 5.16 20.32 -7.18
CA ALA A 67 6.55 20.64 -7.49
C ALA A 67 7.51 19.88 -6.55
N PRO A 68 8.46 19.09 -7.07
CA PRO A 68 9.41 18.35 -6.25
C PRO A 68 10.20 19.22 -5.27
N SER A 69 10.52 20.46 -5.66
CA SER A 69 11.24 21.43 -4.81
C SER A 69 10.56 21.70 -3.46
N VAL A 70 9.25 21.48 -3.35
CA VAL A 70 8.47 21.70 -2.12
C VAL A 70 7.95 20.38 -1.53
N PHE A 71 7.55 19.44 -2.37
CA PHE A 71 6.79 18.26 -1.99
C PHE A 71 7.59 16.94 -1.97
N ASN A 72 8.93 17.00 -2.05
CA ASN A 72 9.82 15.85 -1.85
C ASN A 72 10.04 15.47 -0.36
N ARG A 73 9.23 16.04 0.52
CA ARG A 73 9.24 15.81 1.97
C ARG A 73 7.79 15.82 2.45
N PRO A 74 7.49 15.27 3.64
CA PRO A 74 6.14 15.32 4.19
C PRO A 74 5.63 16.76 4.23
N GLN A 75 4.44 17.00 3.68
CA GLN A 75 3.82 18.32 3.61
C GLN A 75 2.35 18.24 3.98
N THR A 76 1.82 19.35 4.48
CA THR A 76 0.40 19.54 4.73
C THR A 76 -0.06 20.82 4.05
N ILE A 77 -1.07 20.70 3.18
CA ILE A 77 -1.87 21.83 2.68
C ILE A 77 -3.10 21.93 3.57
N LYS A 78 -3.18 23.01 4.35
CA LYS A 78 -4.31 23.27 5.25
C LYS A 78 -5.33 24.18 4.55
N LEU A 79 -6.51 23.66 4.23
CA LEU A 79 -7.58 24.36 3.51
C LEU A 79 -8.37 25.34 4.39
N THR A 80 -7.69 26.37 4.89
CA THR A 80 -8.24 27.36 5.84
C THR A 80 -9.30 28.29 5.24
N ALA A 81 -9.31 28.52 3.93
CA ALA A 81 -10.31 29.34 3.26
C ALA A 81 -11.70 28.67 3.17
N GLY A 82 -11.79 27.36 3.46
CA GLY A 82 -13.03 26.59 3.40
C GLY A 82 -13.56 26.38 1.97
N GLY A 83 -14.84 26.01 1.85
CA GLY A 83 -15.57 25.91 0.58
C GLY A 83 -15.30 24.67 -0.28
N GLY A 84 -14.30 23.85 0.03
CA GLY A 84 -13.95 22.64 -0.74
C GLY A 84 -13.72 22.88 -2.24
N PHE A 85 -13.64 21.80 -3.01
CA PHE A 85 -13.52 21.83 -4.46
C PHE A 85 -14.75 21.21 -5.12
N ILE A 86 -15.39 21.95 -6.04
CA ILE A 86 -16.60 21.52 -6.75
C ILE A 86 -16.25 21.15 -8.20
N LEU A 87 -16.61 19.93 -8.59
CA LEU A 87 -16.33 19.35 -9.90
C LEU A 87 -17.62 19.17 -10.69
N GLU A 88 -17.83 20.03 -11.68
CA GLU A 88 -19.05 20.10 -12.50
C GLU A 88 -18.81 20.37 -14.00
N ARG A 89 -17.58 20.76 -14.38
CA ARG A 89 -17.26 21.24 -15.73
C ARG A 89 -16.01 20.64 -16.35
N ALA A 90 -15.14 20.02 -15.54
CA ALA A 90 -13.85 19.53 -15.98
C ALA A 90 -13.45 18.29 -15.18
N ASN A 91 -12.86 17.33 -15.87
CA ASN A 91 -12.33 16.13 -15.24
C ASN A 91 -10.97 16.46 -14.63
N ILE A 92 -10.72 16.02 -13.40
CA ILE A 92 -9.50 16.33 -12.66
C ILE A 92 -8.77 15.05 -12.29
N THR A 93 -7.48 15.00 -12.62
CA THR A 93 -6.54 14.00 -12.11
C THR A 93 -5.55 14.71 -11.19
N ILE A 94 -5.50 14.30 -9.92
CA ILE A 94 -4.54 14.80 -8.92
C ILE A 94 -3.52 13.70 -8.67
N GLU A 95 -2.27 13.97 -9.02
CA GLU A 95 -1.14 13.07 -8.80
C GLU A 95 -0.34 13.56 -7.61
N GLY A 96 -0.58 12.94 -6.44
CA GLY A 96 0.19 13.22 -5.23
C GLY A 96 1.67 12.89 -5.40
N PRO A 97 2.55 13.46 -4.56
CA PRO A 97 4.00 13.23 -4.65
C PRO A 97 4.34 11.75 -4.42
N ALA A 98 5.25 11.21 -5.25
CA ALA A 98 5.69 9.82 -5.13
C ALA A 98 6.76 9.60 -4.04
N ASN A 99 7.41 10.66 -3.53
CA ASN A 99 8.55 10.50 -2.63
C ASN A 99 8.26 10.88 -1.18
N ALA A 100 7.06 11.39 -0.88
CA ALA A 100 6.67 11.78 0.46
C ALA A 100 5.16 11.95 0.59
N PRO A 101 4.59 11.69 1.78
CA PRO A 101 3.16 11.87 2.02
C PRO A 101 2.76 13.34 1.91
N LEU A 102 1.66 13.60 1.21
CA LEU A 102 1.00 14.90 1.16
C LEU A 102 -0.38 14.81 1.82
N THR A 103 -0.54 15.59 2.88
CA THR A 103 -1.80 15.74 3.60
C THR A 103 -2.57 16.95 3.09
N LEU A 104 -3.83 16.73 2.73
CA LEU A 104 -4.82 17.77 2.49
C LEU A 104 -5.76 17.80 3.69
N ASP A 105 -5.55 18.80 4.55
CA ASP A 105 -6.28 18.96 5.81
C ASP A 105 -7.36 20.03 5.65
N SER A 106 -8.63 19.65 5.80
CA SER A 106 -9.75 20.60 5.70
C SER A 106 -10.09 21.31 7.01
N ASP A 107 -9.39 21.03 8.13
CA ASP A 107 -9.59 21.69 9.43
C ASP A 107 -11.05 21.71 9.90
N ASP A 108 -11.82 20.67 9.55
CA ASP A 108 -13.27 20.56 9.77
C ASP A 108 -14.12 21.69 9.15
N ARG A 109 -13.54 22.52 8.28
CA ARG A 109 -14.20 23.71 7.68
C ARG A 109 -15.11 23.34 6.51
N SER A 110 -14.73 22.33 5.75
CA SER A 110 -15.44 21.91 4.55
C SER A 110 -15.11 20.48 4.17
N ARG A 111 -15.91 19.94 3.27
CA ARG A 111 -15.56 18.74 2.52
C ARG A 111 -14.42 19.05 1.54
N HIS A 112 -13.56 18.07 1.23
CA HIS A 112 -12.52 18.23 0.21
C HIS A 112 -13.10 18.35 -1.20
N PHE A 113 -13.90 17.37 -1.64
CA PHE A 113 -14.38 17.30 -3.03
C PHE A 113 -15.89 17.05 -3.14
N THR A 114 -16.54 17.81 -4.02
CA THR A 114 -17.94 17.65 -4.41
C THR A 114 -18.02 17.35 -5.90
N CYS A 115 -18.24 16.09 -6.25
CA CYS A 115 -18.29 15.62 -7.64
C CYS A 115 -19.75 15.55 -8.10
N LEU A 116 -20.17 16.55 -8.88
CA LEU A 116 -21.56 16.67 -9.36
C LEU A 116 -21.77 15.91 -10.66
N SER A 117 -20.83 16.05 -11.62
CA SER A 117 -20.95 15.48 -12.97
C SER A 117 -19.63 15.10 -13.63
N SER A 118 -18.49 15.55 -13.09
CA SER A 118 -17.16 15.33 -13.69
C SER A 118 -16.38 14.24 -12.98
N ASP A 119 -15.41 13.67 -13.69
CA ASP A 119 -14.53 12.63 -13.16
C ASP A 119 -13.46 13.21 -12.23
N LEU A 120 -13.21 12.52 -11.12
CA LEU A 120 -12.13 12.79 -10.18
C LEU A 120 -11.22 11.57 -10.10
N LYS A 121 -9.93 11.76 -10.33
CA LYS A 121 -8.91 10.76 -10.05
C LYS A 121 -7.91 11.33 -9.06
N ILE A 122 -7.61 10.60 -7.99
CA ILE A 122 -6.63 11.00 -6.99
C ILE A 122 -5.69 9.83 -6.75
N SER A 123 -4.40 10.12 -6.71
CA SER A 123 -3.38 9.19 -6.23
C SER A 123 -2.52 9.81 -5.14
N ASN A 124 -2.04 8.99 -4.20
CA ASN A 124 -1.01 9.36 -3.21
C ASN A 124 -1.33 10.59 -2.34
N LEU A 125 -2.58 10.76 -1.91
CA LEU A 125 -2.97 11.83 -0.97
C LEU A 125 -3.58 11.29 0.32
N ILE A 126 -3.34 12.02 1.40
CA ILE A 126 -4.03 11.86 2.69
C ILE A 126 -5.09 12.95 2.79
N LEU A 127 -6.37 12.59 2.79
CA LEU A 127 -7.50 13.51 2.94
C LEU A 127 -8.02 13.42 4.37
N THR A 128 -7.80 14.47 5.16
CA THR A 128 -8.12 14.48 6.59
C THR A 128 -8.97 15.68 7.03
N HIS A 129 -9.71 15.48 8.12
CA HIS A 129 -10.59 16.48 8.74
C HIS A 129 -11.55 17.15 7.76
N GLY A 130 -12.03 16.41 6.76
CA GLY A 130 -13.10 16.85 5.86
C GLY A 130 -14.42 16.84 6.59
N SER A 131 -15.21 17.91 6.45
CA SER A 131 -16.50 18.07 7.13
C SER A 131 -17.64 18.35 6.15
N GLY A 132 -18.56 17.40 6.03
CA GLY A 132 -19.83 17.59 5.34
C GLY A 132 -20.77 18.42 6.23
N ASN A 133 -20.81 19.74 6.01
CA ASN A 133 -21.51 20.72 6.85
C ASN A 133 -22.97 20.32 7.19
N PHE A 134 -23.37 20.56 8.45
CA PHE A 134 -24.67 20.26 9.06
C PHE A 134 -25.78 21.28 8.72
N SER A 135 -25.61 22.13 7.70
CA SER A 135 -26.58 23.21 7.45
C SER A 135 -27.90 22.66 6.94
N ALA A 136 -28.99 23.11 7.56
CA ALA A 136 -30.36 22.58 7.48
C ALA A 136 -31.04 22.64 6.09
N ASN A 137 -30.32 22.99 5.03
CA ASN A 137 -30.81 22.94 3.68
C ASN A 137 -30.59 21.53 3.11
N LEU A 138 -31.67 20.77 3.14
CA LEU A 138 -31.95 19.38 2.74
C LEU A 138 -31.33 18.80 1.44
N HIS A 139 -30.44 19.51 0.75
CA HIS A 139 -29.81 19.06 -0.50
C HIS A 139 -28.29 18.85 -0.37
N ASN A 140 -27.71 19.01 0.83
CA ASN A 140 -26.28 18.79 1.12
C ASN A 140 -26.00 17.33 1.51
N TYR A 141 -26.27 16.41 0.61
CA TYR A 141 -25.99 14.98 0.79
C TYR A 141 -24.47 14.77 1.02
N MET A 142 -24.09 14.57 2.28
CA MET A 142 -23.31 13.45 2.86
C MET A 142 -21.97 13.06 2.21
N GLY A 143 -21.01 12.55 3.00
CA GLY A 143 -19.59 12.48 2.66
C GLY A 143 -18.80 13.54 3.43
N GLY A 144 -17.88 13.15 4.31
CA GLY A 144 -17.03 14.12 5.02
C GLY A 144 -15.90 14.63 4.15
N SER A 145 -15.26 13.73 3.39
CA SER A 145 -14.20 14.07 2.43
C SER A 145 -14.72 14.22 1.01
N ILE A 146 -15.57 13.28 0.55
CA ILE A 146 -16.03 13.25 -0.85
C ILE A 146 -17.54 12.98 -0.91
N VAL A 147 -18.24 13.76 -1.73
CA VAL A 147 -19.55 13.35 -2.28
C VAL A 147 -19.41 13.10 -3.77
N ALA A 148 -20.02 12.02 -4.24
CA ALA A 148 -20.05 11.66 -5.66
C ALA A 148 -21.48 11.45 -6.12
N GLN A 149 -22.02 12.35 -6.95
CA GLN A 149 -23.40 12.27 -7.44
C GLN A 149 -23.49 11.61 -8.81
N ARG A 150 -22.57 11.93 -9.71
CA ARG A 150 -22.45 11.38 -11.07
C ARG A 150 -20.98 11.36 -11.48
N GLY A 151 -20.70 10.83 -12.67
CA GLY A 151 -19.32 10.66 -13.18
C GLY A 151 -18.62 9.48 -12.50
N SER A 152 -17.29 9.55 -12.43
CA SER A 152 -16.45 8.57 -11.73
C SER A 152 -15.53 9.21 -10.71
N VAL A 153 -15.32 8.53 -9.58
CA VAL A 153 -14.32 8.87 -8.57
C VAL A 153 -13.38 7.68 -8.45
N SER A 154 -12.11 7.86 -8.80
CA SER A 154 -11.08 6.84 -8.71
C SER A 154 -10.00 7.28 -7.72
N LEU A 155 -9.76 6.44 -6.71
CA LEU A 155 -8.76 6.67 -5.68
C LEU A 155 -7.72 5.54 -5.74
N ASP A 156 -6.45 5.91 -5.78
CA ASP A 156 -5.32 4.97 -5.78
C ASP A 156 -4.32 5.36 -4.68
N ARG A 157 -4.01 4.43 -3.77
CA ARG A 157 -3.06 4.68 -2.67
C ARG A 157 -3.39 5.90 -1.79
N CYS A 158 -4.66 6.28 -1.74
CA CYS A 158 -5.15 7.38 -0.90
C CYS A 158 -5.47 6.92 0.53
N VAL A 159 -5.32 7.84 1.48
CA VAL A 159 -5.78 7.68 2.85
C VAL A 159 -6.91 8.67 3.10
N LEU A 160 -8.05 8.19 3.59
CA LEU A 160 -9.15 9.04 4.05
C LEU A 160 -9.28 8.85 5.55
N SER A 161 -8.84 9.83 6.31
CA SER A 161 -8.74 9.75 7.77
C SER A 161 -9.57 10.83 8.47
N GLU A 162 -10.20 10.48 9.60
CA GLU A 162 -10.77 11.46 10.52
C GLU A 162 -11.73 12.47 9.88
N ASN A 163 -12.40 12.07 8.80
CA ASN A 163 -13.42 12.89 8.15
C ASN A 163 -14.76 12.69 8.84
N ARG A 164 -15.58 13.74 8.83
CA ARG A 164 -16.87 13.75 9.52
C ARG A 164 -18.00 14.23 8.62
N ALA A 165 -19.14 13.56 8.72
CA ALA A 165 -20.37 14.01 8.09
C ALA A 165 -21.59 13.54 8.88
N VAL A 166 -22.78 13.91 8.39
CA VAL A 166 -24.01 13.29 8.87
C VAL A 166 -24.04 11.82 8.47
N ASN A 167 -23.86 11.50 7.18
CA ASN A 167 -23.73 10.13 6.68
C ASN A 167 -22.52 10.03 5.74
N GLY A 168 -21.91 8.84 5.69
CA GLY A 168 -20.68 8.60 4.94
C GLY A 168 -19.56 9.46 5.50
N GLY A 169 -19.03 9.10 6.68
CA GLY A 169 -18.01 9.93 7.34
C GLY A 169 -16.83 10.27 6.43
N ALA A 170 -16.41 9.34 5.57
CA ALA A 170 -15.45 9.61 4.50
C ALA A 170 -16.14 9.98 3.18
N ILE A 171 -16.93 9.06 2.63
CA ILE A 171 -17.48 9.16 1.27
C ILE A 171 -18.98 8.91 1.29
N CYS A 172 -19.73 9.69 0.52
CA CYS A 172 -21.08 9.33 0.10
C CYS A 172 -21.15 9.30 -1.42
N ASN A 173 -21.28 8.09 -1.96
CA ASN A 173 -21.59 7.88 -3.36
C ASN A 173 -23.10 7.77 -3.52
N LEU A 174 -23.66 8.62 -4.37
CA LEU A 174 -25.09 8.82 -4.59
C LEU A 174 -25.49 8.47 -6.03
N GLY A 175 -24.58 7.99 -6.87
CA GLY A 175 -24.88 7.71 -8.28
C GLY A 175 -23.68 7.73 -9.22
N ALA A 176 -22.45 7.87 -8.69
CA ALA A 176 -21.22 7.78 -9.45
C ALA A 176 -20.66 6.34 -9.46
N ARG A 177 -19.66 6.11 -10.30
CA ARG A 177 -18.76 4.94 -10.20
C ARG A 177 -17.60 5.29 -9.26
N LEU A 178 -17.60 4.72 -8.06
CA LEU A 178 -16.50 4.81 -7.11
C LEU A 178 -15.55 3.62 -7.29
N GLU A 179 -14.27 3.91 -7.51
CA GLU A 179 -13.21 2.91 -7.58
C GLU A 179 -12.12 3.25 -6.56
N MET A 180 -11.71 2.25 -5.80
CA MET A 180 -10.66 2.42 -4.79
C MET A 180 -9.67 1.26 -4.91
N THR A 181 -8.40 1.60 -5.08
CA THR A 181 -7.30 0.64 -5.14
C THR A 181 -6.24 1.01 -4.11
N ASN A 182 -5.79 0.04 -3.30
CA ASN A 182 -4.75 0.29 -2.30
C ASN A 182 -5.07 1.45 -1.33
N CYS A 183 -6.35 1.74 -1.08
CA CYS A 183 -6.75 2.85 -0.22
C CYS A 183 -6.95 2.41 1.23
N THR A 184 -6.71 3.34 2.17
CA THR A 184 -7.06 3.17 3.59
C THR A 184 -8.13 4.17 3.99
N VAL A 185 -9.24 3.71 4.58
CA VAL A 185 -10.31 4.55 5.12
C VAL A 185 -10.41 4.29 6.62
N VAL A 186 -9.99 5.25 7.44
CA VAL A 186 -9.79 5.03 8.88
C VAL A 186 -10.28 6.16 9.77
N GLY A 187 -10.91 5.83 10.90
CA GLY A 187 -11.26 6.83 11.91
C GLY A 187 -12.32 7.85 11.49
N ASN A 188 -13.03 7.61 10.37
CA ASN A 188 -14.05 8.53 9.89
C ASN A 188 -15.33 8.39 10.71
N THR A 189 -16.04 9.49 10.93
CA THR A 189 -17.22 9.54 11.80
C THR A 189 -18.46 10.06 11.08
N ALA A 190 -19.53 9.26 11.08
CA ALA A 190 -20.87 9.73 10.74
C ALA A 190 -21.69 10.03 12.00
N SER A 191 -22.56 11.03 11.95
CA SER A 191 -23.45 11.37 13.06
C SER A 191 -24.84 10.74 12.96
N GLY A 192 -25.19 10.11 11.83
CA GLY A 192 -26.46 9.41 11.60
C GLY A 192 -27.71 10.22 11.99
N LEU A 193 -27.66 11.54 11.89
CA LEU A 193 -28.76 12.41 12.32
C LEU A 193 -29.81 12.44 11.22
N ASN A 194 -31.02 11.96 11.54
CA ASN A 194 -32.20 12.20 10.71
C ASN A 194 -32.64 13.65 10.88
N LEU A 195 -32.03 14.57 10.13
CA LEU A 195 -32.28 16.01 10.30
C LEU A 195 -33.69 16.47 9.92
N THR A 196 -34.60 15.59 9.45
CA THR A 196 -35.92 16.02 8.93
C THR A 196 -37.08 15.04 9.09
N GLY A 197 -37.04 14.09 10.03
CA GLY A 197 -38.14 13.14 10.18
C GLY A 197 -38.28 12.14 9.01
N LEU A 198 -37.39 12.19 8.01
CA LEU A 198 -37.15 11.06 7.12
C LEU A 198 -36.50 9.94 7.94
N ARG A 199 -37.27 8.91 8.27
CA ARG A 199 -36.90 7.82 9.17
C ARG A 199 -35.85 6.83 8.62
N THR A 200 -35.25 7.07 7.45
CA THR A 200 -34.39 6.07 6.77
C THR A 200 -33.34 6.70 5.85
N THR A 201 -32.51 7.65 6.31
CA THR A 201 -31.37 8.06 5.48
C THR A 201 -30.21 7.04 5.60
N PRO A 202 -29.65 6.55 4.47
CA PRO A 202 -28.45 5.71 4.43
C PRO A 202 -27.32 6.24 5.30
N SER A 203 -26.88 5.51 6.32
CA SER A 203 -26.04 6.00 7.42
C SER A 203 -24.88 5.06 7.73
N ALA A 204 -23.70 5.38 7.17
CA ALA A 204 -22.46 4.66 7.39
C ALA A 204 -21.33 5.54 7.93
N GLY A 205 -20.52 5.02 8.84
CA GLY A 205 -19.34 5.70 9.40
C GLY A 205 -18.24 5.95 8.37
N ALA A 206 -18.01 5.01 7.45
CA ALA A 206 -17.01 5.16 6.40
C ALA A 206 -17.65 5.63 5.08
N ILE A 207 -18.38 4.73 4.42
CA ILE A 207 -18.85 4.92 3.05
C ILE A 207 -20.34 4.59 2.95
N VAL A 208 -21.11 5.53 2.42
CA VAL A 208 -22.45 5.25 1.91
C VAL A 208 -22.35 5.05 0.41
N ASN A 209 -22.85 3.92 -0.10
CA ASN A 209 -22.97 3.67 -1.53
C ASN A 209 -24.44 3.49 -1.89
N SER A 210 -25.00 4.47 -2.59
CA SER A 210 -26.40 4.51 -3.00
C SER A 210 -26.57 5.16 -4.37
N GLY A 211 -27.83 5.26 -4.81
CA GLY A 211 -28.25 5.91 -6.04
C GLY A 211 -29.19 7.10 -5.80
N VAL A 212 -29.31 7.99 -6.79
CA VAL A 212 -30.32 9.05 -6.88
C VAL A 212 -30.96 9.01 -8.26
N ASN A 213 -32.27 9.25 -8.33
CA ASN A 213 -33.00 9.53 -9.58
C ASN A 213 -32.66 8.57 -10.75
N SER A 214 -32.85 7.25 -10.52
CA SER A 214 -32.64 6.17 -11.51
C SER A 214 -31.18 5.87 -11.89
N LEU A 215 -30.19 6.48 -11.23
CA LEU A 215 -28.79 6.07 -11.33
C LEU A 215 -28.45 5.10 -10.19
N ASP A 216 -27.98 3.91 -10.53
CA ASP A 216 -27.39 3.00 -9.56
C ASP A 216 -25.90 3.35 -9.41
N GLY A 217 -25.54 4.00 -8.30
CA GLY A 217 -24.13 4.17 -7.95
C GLY A 217 -23.45 2.80 -7.83
N SER A 218 -22.15 2.71 -8.11
CA SER A 218 -21.39 1.48 -7.94
C SER A 218 -20.10 1.74 -7.20
N ALA A 219 -19.69 0.82 -6.33
CA ALA A 219 -18.40 0.86 -5.66
C ALA A 219 -17.59 -0.40 -5.94
N VAL A 220 -16.34 -0.23 -6.38
CA VAL A 220 -15.38 -1.32 -6.59
C VAL A 220 -14.15 -1.06 -5.74
N LEU A 221 -13.92 -1.91 -4.75
CA LEU A 221 -12.82 -1.80 -3.81
C LEU A 221 -11.87 -2.99 -3.98
N THR A 222 -10.59 -2.68 -4.20
CA THR A 222 -9.54 -3.67 -4.47
C THR A 222 -8.33 -3.37 -3.60
N HIS A 223 -7.90 -4.32 -2.75
CA HIS A 223 -6.79 -4.10 -1.80
C HIS A 223 -7.04 -2.88 -0.90
N CYS A 224 -8.27 -2.67 -0.43
CA CYS A 224 -8.56 -1.57 0.49
C CYS A 224 -8.53 -2.03 1.95
N THR A 225 -8.22 -1.12 2.87
CA THR A 225 -8.33 -1.31 4.31
C THR A 225 -9.32 -0.31 4.89
N ILE A 226 -10.46 -0.77 5.40
CA ILE A 226 -11.53 0.10 5.94
C ILE A 226 -11.76 -0.25 7.40
N VAL A 227 -11.22 0.56 8.31
CA VAL A 227 -11.11 0.17 9.72
C VAL A 227 -11.31 1.32 10.70
N GLY A 228 -11.80 1.03 11.90
CA GLY A 228 -11.92 2.05 12.95
C GLY A 228 -12.89 3.19 12.63
N ASN A 229 -13.73 3.04 11.61
CA ASN A 229 -14.74 4.04 11.27
C ASN A 229 -15.96 3.88 12.18
N LYS A 230 -16.66 4.98 12.44
CA LYS A 230 -17.70 5.01 13.47
C LYS A 230 -18.94 5.74 13.00
N ILE A 231 -20.11 5.24 13.41
CA ILE A 231 -21.34 6.02 13.39
C ILE A 231 -21.85 6.28 14.82
N LEU A 232 -22.23 7.53 15.08
CA LEU A 232 -22.78 8.02 16.33
C LEU A 232 -24.30 8.20 16.22
N LEU A 233 -25.05 7.17 16.58
CA LEU A 233 -26.52 7.16 16.48
C LEU A 233 -27.18 7.76 17.73
N ASN A 234 -28.36 8.36 17.58
CA ASN A 234 -29.21 8.66 18.74
C ASN A 234 -29.66 7.35 19.40
N ASP A 235 -29.96 7.39 20.70
CA ASP A 235 -30.29 6.19 21.48
C ASP A 235 -31.57 5.47 21.00
N ASP A 236 -32.44 6.16 20.26
CA ASP A 236 -33.66 5.62 19.65
C ASP A 236 -33.44 4.99 18.26
N GLN A 237 -32.23 5.12 17.70
CA GLN A 237 -31.89 4.62 16.36
C GLN A 237 -31.15 3.29 16.44
N THR A 238 -31.53 2.33 15.61
CA THR A 238 -30.92 0.99 15.57
C THR A 238 -30.33 0.64 14.21
N SER A 239 -30.49 1.52 13.22
CA SER A 239 -30.04 1.29 11.84
C SER A 239 -28.82 2.14 11.50
N GLY A 240 -27.74 1.47 11.10
CA GLY A 240 -26.53 2.07 10.56
C GLY A 240 -25.39 1.06 10.55
N THR A 241 -24.20 1.49 10.17
CA THR A 241 -22.96 0.70 10.26
C THR A 241 -21.77 1.61 10.43
N GLY A 242 -20.73 1.18 11.14
CA GLY A 242 -19.47 1.92 11.18
C GLY A 242 -18.75 1.91 9.84
N GLY A 243 -18.90 0.84 9.04
CA GLY A 243 -18.14 0.62 7.82
C GLY A 243 -18.87 1.12 6.59
N ILE A 244 -19.33 0.20 5.73
CA ILE A 244 -20.05 0.53 4.49
C ILE A 244 -21.53 0.17 4.59
N GLU A 245 -22.40 1.12 4.25
CA GLU A 245 -23.79 0.81 3.92
C GLU A 245 -24.00 0.89 2.41
N ASN A 246 -24.34 -0.25 1.81
CA ASN A 246 -24.53 -0.41 0.37
C ASN A 246 -26.01 -0.66 0.03
N TYR A 247 -26.52 0.12 -0.92
CA TYR A 247 -27.87 0.00 -1.47
C TYR A 247 -27.89 -0.43 -2.93
N THR A 248 -26.72 -0.49 -3.58
CA THR A 248 -26.58 -0.74 -5.02
C THR A 248 -25.52 -1.82 -5.25
N VAL A 249 -24.59 -1.63 -6.20
CA VAL A 249 -23.51 -2.57 -6.49
C VAL A 249 -22.28 -2.23 -5.65
N LEU A 250 -21.85 -3.18 -4.82
CA LEU A 250 -20.57 -3.15 -4.12
C LEU A 250 -19.77 -4.41 -4.49
N GLN A 251 -18.64 -4.22 -5.16
CA GLN A 251 -17.67 -5.28 -5.45
C GLN A 251 -16.46 -5.14 -4.55
N LEU A 252 -16.08 -6.25 -3.90
CA LEU A 252 -14.92 -6.31 -3.02
C LEU A 252 -13.95 -7.39 -3.52
N SER A 253 -12.67 -7.05 -3.64
CA SER A 253 -11.60 -8.01 -3.87
C SER A 253 -10.41 -7.69 -2.96
N ASN A 254 -9.82 -8.70 -2.34
CA ASN A 254 -8.63 -8.53 -1.49
C ASN A 254 -8.79 -7.41 -0.45
N THR A 255 -10.00 -7.14 0.03
CA THR A 255 -10.31 -5.97 0.86
C THR A 255 -10.53 -6.39 2.32
N LEU A 256 -9.96 -5.59 3.23
CA LEU A 256 -10.00 -5.80 4.67
C LEU A 256 -10.96 -4.81 5.32
N MET A 257 -11.91 -5.31 6.10
CA MET A 257 -12.82 -4.49 6.90
C MET A 257 -12.94 -5.02 8.32
N ALA A 258 -12.66 -4.17 9.29
CA ALA A 258 -12.69 -4.55 10.70
C ALA A 258 -12.76 -3.34 11.62
N ASN A 259 -13.19 -3.57 12.86
CA ASN A 259 -13.20 -2.56 13.92
C ASN A 259 -14.03 -1.33 13.55
N ASN A 260 -14.95 -1.45 12.60
CA ASN A 260 -15.90 -0.40 12.30
C ASN A 260 -17.11 -0.56 13.23
N VAL A 261 -17.49 0.51 13.92
CA VAL A 261 -18.44 0.43 15.03
C VAL A 261 -19.63 1.35 14.84
N ALA A 262 -20.79 0.90 15.30
CA ALA A 262 -21.93 1.78 15.54
C ALA A 262 -22.09 1.93 17.05
N VAL A 263 -22.26 3.17 17.50
CA VAL A 263 -22.32 3.49 18.92
C VAL A 263 -23.44 4.51 19.11
N HIS A 264 -24.29 4.26 20.10
CA HIS A 264 -25.24 5.26 20.56
C HIS A 264 -24.54 6.45 21.21
N ARG A 265 -25.15 7.63 21.21
CA ARG A 265 -24.59 8.83 21.87
C ARG A 265 -24.44 8.65 23.37
N SER A 266 -25.26 7.80 24.00
CA SER A 266 -25.08 7.33 25.37
C SER A 266 -23.80 6.52 25.61
N GLY A 267 -23.09 6.10 24.56
CA GLY A 267 -21.89 5.26 24.63
C GLY A 267 -22.18 3.76 24.46
N THR A 268 -23.44 3.36 24.30
CA THR A 268 -23.82 1.96 24.10
C THR A 268 -23.32 1.47 22.74
N ALA A 269 -22.45 0.46 22.74
CA ALA A 269 -22.00 -0.19 21.51
C ALA A 269 -23.15 -0.99 20.89
N LEU A 270 -23.38 -0.75 19.60
CA LEU A 270 -24.29 -1.54 18.79
C LEU A 270 -23.40 -2.52 18.02
N ASN A 271 -23.58 -3.83 18.24
CA ASN A 271 -22.86 -4.91 17.56
C ASN A 271 -23.28 -4.98 16.07
N LEU A 272 -23.07 -3.91 15.33
CA LEU A 272 -23.40 -3.78 13.92
C LEU A 272 -22.20 -4.22 13.06
N PHE A 273 -22.48 -4.32 11.78
CA PHE A 273 -21.65 -5.03 10.82
C PHE A 273 -20.63 -4.11 10.18
N ASP A 274 -19.52 -4.66 9.69
CA ASP A 274 -18.55 -3.91 8.87
C ASP A 274 -19.14 -3.52 7.50
N VAL A 275 -20.07 -4.33 7.00
CA VAL A 275 -20.83 -4.05 5.78
C VAL A 275 -22.30 -4.36 6.01
N LYS A 276 -23.15 -3.44 5.57
CA LYS A 276 -24.59 -3.64 5.49
C LYS A 276 -25.03 -3.55 4.03
N GLY A 277 -25.86 -4.51 3.60
CA GLY A 277 -26.31 -4.63 2.22
C GLY A 277 -25.58 -5.71 1.42
N ARG A 278 -26.00 -5.92 0.17
CA ARG A 278 -25.45 -6.97 -0.69
C ARG A 278 -24.01 -6.66 -1.09
N VAL A 279 -23.17 -7.70 -1.12
CA VAL A 279 -21.79 -7.67 -1.61
C VAL A 279 -21.70 -8.59 -2.83
N SER A 280 -20.95 -8.17 -3.85
CA SER A 280 -20.51 -9.05 -4.94
C SER A 280 -19.02 -9.32 -4.73
N SER A 281 -18.72 -10.35 -3.94
CA SER A 281 -17.34 -10.68 -3.63
C SER A 281 -16.64 -11.30 -4.83
N GLN A 282 -15.48 -10.74 -5.17
CA GLN A 282 -14.53 -11.33 -6.12
C GLN A 282 -13.48 -12.20 -5.40
N GLY A 283 -13.69 -12.46 -4.11
CA GLY A 283 -12.86 -13.31 -3.29
C GLY A 283 -11.77 -12.61 -2.49
N PHE A 284 -11.20 -13.37 -1.57
CA PHE A 284 -10.06 -13.01 -0.74
C PHE A 284 -10.28 -11.76 0.12
N ASN A 285 -11.51 -11.48 0.51
CA ASN A 285 -11.81 -10.38 1.45
C ASN A 285 -11.67 -10.87 2.90
N LEU A 286 -11.37 -9.97 3.82
CA LEU A 286 -11.39 -10.25 5.26
C LEU A 286 -12.38 -9.30 5.93
N ILE A 287 -13.50 -9.85 6.41
CA ILE A 287 -14.56 -9.10 7.06
C ILE A 287 -14.72 -9.61 8.49
N ARG A 288 -14.38 -8.77 9.48
CA ARG A 288 -14.46 -9.17 10.91
C ARG A 288 -15.90 -9.41 11.34
N THR A 289 -16.84 -8.58 10.89
CA THR A 289 -18.22 -8.55 11.39
C THR A 289 -19.20 -8.53 10.21
N PRO A 290 -19.32 -9.62 9.42
CA PRO A 290 -20.09 -9.61 8.17
C PRO A 290 -21.61 -9.61 8.39
N GLY A 291 -22.08 -10.26 9.47
CA GLY A 291 -23.50 -10.50 9.70
C GLY A 291 -24.17 -11.34 8.61
N THR A 292 -25.50 -11.30 8.58
CA THR A 292 -26.31 -11.80 7.46
C THR A 292 -27.34 -10.74 7.08
N LEU A 293 -27.92 -10.76 5.88
CA LEU A 293 -28.99 -9.82 5.53
C LEU A 293 -30.16 -9.86 6.53
N ALA A 294 -30.51 -11.05 7.03
CA ALA A 294 -31.60 -11.22 7.99
C ALA A 294 -31.34 -10.50 9.32
N SER A 295 -30.07 -10.38 9.73
CA SER A 295 -29.66 -9.61 10.90
C SER A 295 -29.31 -8.15 10.59
N GLY A 296 -29.44 -7.71 9.34
CA GLY A 296 -29.08 -6.36 8.88
C GLY A 296 -27.61 -6.19 8.46
N GLY A 297 -26.87 -7.29 8.28
CA GLY A 297 -25.50 -7.32 7.78
C GLY A 297 -25.43 -7.47 6.27
N SER A 298 -24.52 -8.30 5.79
CA SER A 298 -24.23 -8.46 4.37
C SER A 298 -24.30 -9.92 3.90
N GLU A 299 -24.44 -10.12 2.59
CA GLU A 299 -24.37 -11.44 1.94
C GLU A 299 -23.67 -11.33 0.58
N GLY A 300 -23.42 -12.46 -0.08
CA GLY A 300 -22.75 -12.53 -1.40
C GLY A 300 -21.22 -12.63 -1.32
N TYR A 301 -20.72 -13.08 -0.17
CA TYR A 301 -19.36 -13.59 0.01
C TYR A 301 -19.18 -14.95 -0.66
N VAL A 302 -17.95 -15.28 -1.04
CA VAL A 302 -17.54 -16.54 -1.66
C VAL A 302 -16.59 -17.31 -0.75
N GLY A 303 -16.37 -18.60 -1.01
CA GLY A 303 -15.61 -19.50 -0.13
C GLY A 303 -14.14 -19.11 0.12
N THR A 304 -13.57 -18.22 -0.69
CA THR A 304 -12.22 -17.67 -0.49
C THR A 304 -12.17 -16.50 0.48
N ASP A 305 -13.32 -15.96 0.91
CA ASP A 305 -13.38 -14.88 1.88
C ASP A 305 -13.15 -15.38 3.32
N LYS A 306 -12.51 -14.54 4.13
CA LYS A 306 -12.26 -14.77 5.55
C LYS A 306 -13.27 -13.96 6.37
N LEU A 307 -14.23 -14.65 6.95
CA LEU A 307 -15.34 -14.04 7.68
C LEU A 307 -15.20 -14.30 9.19
N GLY A 308 -15.49 -13.30 10.02
CA GLY A 308 -15.51 -13.47 11.48
C GLY A 308 -14.14 -13.48 12.17
N LEU A 309 -13.07 -13.11 11.46
CA LEU A 309 -11.70 -13.15 11.97
C LEU A 309 -11.18 -11.76 12.32
N ASP A 310 -10.44 -11.65 13.42
CA ASP A 310 -9.69 -10.44 13.75
C ASP A 310 -8.50 -10.31 12.78
N PRO A 311 -8.36 -9.20 12.04
CA PRO A 311 -7.23 -9.00 11.14
C PRO A 311 -5.88 -8.81 11.85
N LEU A 312 -5.85 -8.65 13.18
CA LEU A 312 -4.62 -8.40 13.95
C LEU A 312 -3.81 -7.25 13.36
N LEU A 313 -4.42 -6.07 13.35
CA LEU A 313 -3.79 -4.83 12.90
C LEU A 313 -2.91 -4.25 14.01
N GLU A 314 -1.91 -3.48 13.62
CA GLU A 314 -1.24 -2.60 14.56
C GLU A 314 -2.22 -1.56 15.11
N THR A 315 -2.27 -1.43 16.43
CA THR A 315 -3.19 -0.54 17.13
C THR A 315 -2.48 0.28 18.19
N ASN A 316 -3.06 1.43 18.54
CA ASN A 316 -2.76 2.16 19.76
C ASN A 316 -4.02 2.12 20.64
N ASN A 317 -3.92 1.48 21.82
CA ASN A 317 -5.07 1.26 22.72
C ASN A 317 -6.29 0.62 22.02
N GLY A 318 -6.06 -0.36 21.14
CA GLY A 318 -7.13 -1.07 20.41
C GLY A 318 -7.71 -0.32 19.20
N VAL A 319 -7.23 0.90 18.92
CA VAL A 319 -7.62 1.66 17.72
C VAL A 319 -6.56 1.47 16.63
N PRO A 320 -6.92 1.04 15.40
CA PRO A 320 -5.98 0.96 14.28
C PRO A 320 -5.25 2.28 14.05
N VAL A 321 -3.93 2.24 13.90
CA VAL A 321 -3.09 3.45 13.85
C VAL A 321 -2.36 3.56 12.51
N LEU A 322 -2.49 4.72 11.87
CA LEU A 322 -1.66 5.08 10.71
C LEU A 322 -0.24 5.39 11.17
N LYS A 323 0.74 4.79 10.50
CA LYS A 323 2.15 5.05 10.73
C LYS A 323 2.90 5.17 9.42
N ASP A 324 4.06 5.83 9.49
CA ASP A 324 5.06 5.71 8.45
C ASP A 324 5.67 4.30 8.53
N ASN A 325 5.20 3.43 7.64
CA ASN A 325 5.73 2.08 7.45
C ASN A 325 6.62 2.03 6.19
N GLY A 326 7.21 3.17 5.81
CA GLY A 326 7.96 3.39 4.58
C GLY A 326 7.07 3.71 3.37
N GLY A 327 7.65 4.36 2.35
CA GLY A 327 7.03 4.61 1.05
C GLY A 327 6.19 5.89 0.95
N GLU A 328 5.28 5.93 -0.02
CA GLU A 328 4.64 7.18 -0.49
C GLU A 328 3.43 7.63 0.36
N THR A 329 2.90 6.77 1.23
CA THR A 329 1.70 7.04 2.04
C THR A 329 1.75 6.36 3.42
N LEU A 330 0.93 6.81 4.35
CA LEU A 330 0.79 6.18 5.67
C LEU A 330 -0.09 4.92 5.57
N THR A 331 0.26 3.88 6.34
CA THR A 331 -0.50 2.63 6.37
C THR A 331 -0.71 2.10 7.78
N ILE A 332 -1.54 1.07 7.90
CA ILE A 332 -1.76 0.31 9.13
C ILE A 332 -1.14 -1.07 8.90
N ALA A 333 -0.11 -1.42 9.68
CA ALA A 333 0.62 -2.66 9.50
C ALA A 333 -0.20 -3.89 9.97
N LEU A 334 0.02 -5.03 9.31
CA LEU A 334 -0.47 -6.34 9.75
C LEU A 334 0.51 -6.94 10.77
N LEU A 335 0.00 -7.47 11.88
CA LEU A 335 0.80 -8.23 12.85
C LEU A 335 1.17 -9.62 12.29
N ALA A 336 2.24 -10.22 12.81
CA ALA A 336 2.90 -11.40 12.21
C ALA A 336 1.99 -12.63 11.99
N ASN A 337 0.93 -12.79 12.78
CA ASN A 337 0.00 -13.93 12.71
C ASN A 337 -1.38 -13.53 12.14
N SER A 338 -1.45 -12.37 11.49
CA SER A 338 -2.70 -11.89 10.90
C SER A 338 -3.28 -12.90 9.90
N PRO A 339 -4.59 -13.18 9.94
CA PRO A 339 -5.25 -13.98 8.91
C PRO A 339 -5.28 -13.32 7.52
N ALA A 340 -4.90 -12.05 7.41
CA ALA A 340 -4.73 -11.36 6.14
C ALA A 340 -3.37 -11.62 5.47
N VAL A 341 -2.38 -12.12 6.21
CA VAL A 341 -1.02 -12.33 5.68
C VAL A 341 -0.98 -13.54 4.75
N ASN A 342 -0.46 -13.37 3.54
CA ASN A 342 -0.40 -14.36 2.45
C ASN A 342 -1.75 -15.02 2.16
N ALA A 343 -2.83 -14.24 2.29
CA ALA A 343 -4.19 -14.74 2.20
C ALA A 343 -4.97 -14.22 1.00
N GLY A 344 -4.37 -13.33 0.20
CA GLY A 344 -4.95 -12.73 -0.97
C GLY A 344 -4.56 -13.41 -2.28
N ASN A 345 -5.11 -12.88 -3.38
CA ASN A 345 -4.72 -13.23 -4.74
C ASN A 345 -4.89 -12.03 -5.67
N SER A 346 -3.81 -11.62 -6.34
CA SER A 346 -3.81 -10.47 -7.23
C SER A 346 -2.60 -10.46 -8.15
N THR A 347 -2.72 -9.77 -9.28
CA THR A 347 -1.60 -9.45 -10.19
C THR A 347 -1.01 -8.06 -9.92
N ILE A 348 -1.56 -7.27 -8.99
CA ILE A 348 -1.02 -5.97 -8.60
C ILE A 348 0.32 -6.18 -7.90
N THR A 349 1.37 -5.55 -8.41
CA THR A 349 2.76 -5.78 -7.98
C THR A 349 3.24 -4.88 -6.84
N GLN A 350 2.39 -3.95 -6.38
CA GLN A 350 2.73 -3.00 -5.33
C GLN A 350 1.57 -2.75 -4.36
N ASP A 351 1.91 -2.46 -3.11
CA ASP A 351 0.95 -2.05 -2.07
C ASP A 351 0.75 -0.52 -2.03
N ALA A 352 0.01 -0.04 -1.03
CA ALA A 352 -0.27 1.38 -0.84
C ALA A 352 0.98 2.26 -0.72
N ARG A 353 2.10 1.71 -0.26
CA ARG A 353 3.37 2.42 -0.07
C ARG A 353 4.24 2.43 -1.33
N GLY A 354 3.83 1.70 -2.37
CA GLY A 354 4.69 1.36 -3.51
C GLY A 354 5.64 0.18 -3.23
N ALA A 355 5.54 -0.50 -2.08
CA ALA A 355 6.37 -1.65 -1.75
C ALA A 355 5.97 -2.89 -2.55
N LEU A 356 6.92 -3.79 -2.83
CA LEU A 356 6.68 -4.99 -3.63
C LEU A 356 5.60 -5.89 -3.02
N ARG A 357 4.75 -6.42 -3.90
CA ARG A 357 3.66 -7.36 -3.60
C ARG A 357 3.62 -8.47 -4.69
N PRO A 358 3.48 -9.76 -4.32
CA PRO A 358 3.57 -10.27 -2.95
C PRO A 358 4.99 -10.19 -2.41
N SER A 359 5.14 -10.01 -1.09
CA SER A 359 6.44 -10.17 -0.43
C SER A 359 6.65 -11.58 0.10
N GLY A 360 5.58 -12.33 0.37
CA GLY A 360 5.62 -13.70 0.87
C GLY A 360 5.15 -14.74 -0.15
N GLY A 361 4.46 -15.77 0.33
CA GLY A 361 3.91 -16.84 -0.52
C GLY A 361 2.70 -16.43 -1.37
N ALA A 362 1.99 -15.36 -0.98
CA ALA A 362 0.87 -14.77 -1.70
C ALA A 362 0.71 -13.30 -1.28
N VAL A 363 -0.16 -12.54 -1.95
CA VAL A 363 -0.41 -11.14 -1.55
C VAL A 363 -1.17 -11.12 -0.22
N ASP A 364 -1.01 -10.06 0.55
CA ASP A 364 -1.81 -9.83 1.75
C ASP A 364 -3.18 -9.23 1.40
N ILE A 365 -4.20 -9.54 2.21
CA ILE A 365 -5.52 -8.92 2.12
C ILE A 365 -5.44 -7.49 2.70
N GLY A 366 -5.90 -6.50 1.94
CA GLY A 366 -5.93 -5.09 2.33
C GLY A 366 -4.87 -4.24 1.61
N ALA A 367 -4.75 -2.98 2.04
CA ALA A 367 -3.89 -1.99 1.40
C ALA A 367 -2.39 -2.15 1.70
N TYR A 368 -2.06 -2.91 2.74
CA TYR A 368 -0.69 -3.11 3.20
C TYR A 368 -0.19 -4.51 2.82
N GLU A 369 1.03 -4.58 2.28
CA GLU A 369 1.76 -5.84 2.10
C GLU A 369 2.83 -5.95 3.19
N ARG A 370 2.65 -6.87 4.12
CA ARG A 370 3.68 -7.17 5.11
C ARG A 370 4.91 -7.68 4.39
N GLN A 371 5.94 -6.85 4.41
CA GLN A 371 7.24 -7.24 3.90
C GLN A 371 7.76 -8.33 4.82
N THR A 372 7.79 -9.57 4.32
CA THR A 372 8.49 -10.64 5.01
C THR A 372 9.95 -10.27 4.92
N ASP A 373 10.60 -10.11 6.07
CA ASP A 373 12.03 -9.85 6.17
C ASP A 373 12.81 -10.71 5.16
N THR A 374 13.18 -10.12 4.03
CA THR A 374 14.16 -10.64 3.06
C THR A 374 15.57 -10.58 3.66
N LYS A 375 15.70 -10.63 4.99
CA LYS A 375 16.96 -10.70 5.74
C LYS A 375 17.78 -11.93 5.35
N ALA A 376 17.14 -12.98 4.82
CA ALA A 376 17.82 -14.17 4.27
C ALA A 376 18.36 -13.98 2.84
N GLN A 377 18.01 -12.91 2.12
CA GLN A 377 18.42 -12.67 0.72
C GLN A 377 19.27 -11.41 0.50
N LEU A 378 19.52 -10.56 1.50
CA LEU A 378 20.28 -9.31 1.31
C LEU A 378 21.77 -9.53 0.97
N PHE A 379 22.36 -10.65 1.41
CA PHE A 379 23.69 -11.07 1.00
C PHE A 379 23.91 -12.59 1.09
N THR A 380 24.77 -13.11 0.23
CA THR A 380 25.29 -14.47 0.34
C THR A 380 26.64 -14.46 1.04
N LEU A 381 26.89 -15.46 1.89
CA LEU A 381 28.18 -15.73 2.50
C LEU A 381 28.70 -17.07 1.97
N GLU A 382 29.89 -17.05 1.40
CA GLU A 382 30.61 -18.25 0.98
C GLU A 382 31.97 -18.29 1.68
N VAL A 383 32.45 -19.49 2.00
CA VAL A 383 33.80 -19.74 2.51
C VAL A 383 34.54 -20.67 1.56
N ASN A 384 35.78 -20.32 1.22
CA ASN A 384 36.63 -21.11 0.35
C ASN A 384 38.06 -21.22 0.91
N PRO A 385 38.72 -22.39 0.79
CA PRO A 385 38.20 -23.61 0.18
C PRO A 385 37.15 -24.29 1.06
N LYS A 386 36.22 -25.04 0.44
CA LYS A 386 35.17 -25.80 1.16
C LYS A 386 35.72 -26.96 1.99
N ARG A 387 36.97 -27.37 1.75
CA ARG A 387 37.70 -28.46 2.42
C ARG A 387 39.17 -28.04 2.67
N PRO A 388 39.42 -27.14 3.64
CA PRO A 388 40.76 -26.63 3.92
C PRO A 388 41.65 -27.65 4.61
N PHE A 389 42.94 -27.63 4.29
CA PHE A 389 44.00 -28.32 5.00
C PHE A 389 44.68 -27.41 6.03
N ILE A 390 45.46 -28.00 6.94
CA ILE A 390 46.35 -27.24 7.80
C ILE A 390 47.38 -26.50 6.91
N GLY A 391 47.49 -25.20 7.10
CA GLY A 391 48.32 -24.29 6.29
C GLY A 391 47.55 -23.49 5.25
N ASP A 392 46.30 -23.84 4.95
CA ASP A 392 45.48 -23.09 3.98
C ASP A 392 45.02 -21.74 4.56
N THR A 393 44.80 -20.78 3.67
CA THR A 393 44.04 -19.56 3.99
C THR A 393 42.56 -19.80 3.65
N ILE A 394 41.70 -19.75 4.66
CA ILE A 394 40.25 -19.80 4.48
C ILE A 394 39.77 -18.36 4.25
N ARG A 395 39.08 -18.11 3.14
CA ARG A 395 38.54 -16.80 2.78
C ARG A 395 37.01 -16.80 2.79
N ALA A 396 36.44 -15.76 3.37
CA ALA A 396 35.05 -15.39 3.28
C ALA A 396 34.80 -14.54 2.03
N THR A 397 33.68 -14.76 1.36
CA THR A 397 33.19 -13.90 0.30
C THR A 397 31.75 -13.54 0.58
N VAL A 398 31.52 -12.25 0.81
CA VAL A 398 30.20 -11.66 0.96
C VAL A 398 29.81 -11.05 -0.38
N ARG A 399 28.66 -11.45 -0.95
CA ARG A 399 28.06 -10.80 -2.12
C ARG A 399 26.74 -10.19 -1.71
N ALA A 400 26.66 -8.87 -1.69
CA ALA A 400 25.43 -8.14 -1.41
C ALA A 400 24.56 -8.04 -2.66
N ILE A 401 23.23 -8.13 -2.50
CA ILE A 401 22.25 -7.91 -3.57
C ILE A 401 21.86 -6.42 -3.67
N VAL A 402 22.11 -5.63 -2.62
CA VAL A 402 21.79 -4.19 -2.59
C VAL A 402 22.97 -3.37 -3.13
N PRO A 403 22.74 -2.40 -4.05
CA PRO A 403 23.79 -1.45 -4.46
C PRO A 403 24.21 -0.55 -3.29
N ASP A 404 25.49 -0.18 -3.26
CA ASP A 404 26.21 0.53 -2.19
C ASP A 404 25.36 1.52 -1.37
N VAL A 405 25.00 1.12 -0.15
CA VAL A 405 24.46 2.04 0.86
C VAL A 405 25.64 2.72 1.58
N PRO A 406 25.79 4.06 1.54
CA PRO A 406 26.86 4.77 2.23
C PRO A 406 26.86 4.47 3.74
N GLY A 407 28.06 4.18 4.29
CA GLY A 407 28.22 3.84 5.71
C GLY A 407 27.96 2.37 6.05
N THR A 408 27.82 1.48 5.06
CA THR A 408 27.75 0.03 5.29
C THR A 408 29.10 -0.48 5.82
N THR A 409 29.05 -1.27 6.90
CA THR A 409 30.23 -1.94 7.47
C THR A 409 30.02 -3.45 7.50
N ILE A 410 31.11 -4.22 7.39
CA ILE A 410 31.11 -5.68 7.51
C ILE A 410 32.10 -6.07 8.60
N SER A 411 31.67 -6.91 9.54
CA SER A 411 32.53 -7.50 10.56
C SER A 411 32.48 -9.02 10.49
N TYR A 412 33.58 -9.67 10.86
CA TYR A 412 33.74 -11.12 10.85
C TYR A 412 34.10 -11.63 12.24
N GLN A 413 33.57 -12.80 12.59
CA GLN A 413 33.93 -13.53 13.79
C GLN A 413 34.16 -15.00 13.44
N TRP A 414 35.36 -15.49 13.69
CA TRP A 414 35.74 -16.87 13.46
C TRP A 414 35.64 -17.68 14.76
N THR A 415 35.04 -18.86 14.68
CA THR A 415 34.83 -19.76 15.80
C THR A 415 35.32 -21.15 15.44
N ARG A 416 36.18 -21.74 16.27
CA ARG A 416 36.61 -23.13 16.16
C ARG A 416 35.78 -24.01 17.09
N VAL A 417 35.27 -25.11 16.56
CA VAL A 417 34.61 -26.17 17.33
C VAL A 417 35.44 -27.44 17.24
N ARG A 418 35.83 -27.98 18.40
CA ARG A 418 36.65 -29.19 18.52
C ARG A 418 35.91 -30.32 19.22
N GLY A 419 36.05 -31.53 18.69
CA GLY A 419 35.47 -32.74 19.27
C GLY A 419 33.94 -32.65 19.43
N ARG A 420 33.43 -33.03 20.61
CA ARG A 420 31.98 -33.03 20.91
C ARG A 420 31.41 -31.68 21.36
N GLY A 421 32.14 -30.56 21.22
CA GLY A 421 31.56 -29.23 21.43
C GLY A 421 32.43 -28.20 22.17
N GLU A 422 33.75 -28.34 22.21
CA GLU A 422 34.61 -27.26 22.70
C GLU A 422 34.57 -26.10 21.69
N VAL A 423 34.01 -24.95 22.09
CA VAL A 423 33.85 -23.77 21.24
C VAL A 423 34.86 -22.69 21.65
N THR A 424 35.73 -22.28 20.73
CA THR A 424 36.70 -21.20 20.93
C THR A 424 36.45 -20.10 19.91
N VAL A 425 36.18 -18.87 20.35
CA VAL A 425 36.20 -17.68 19.46
C VAL A 425 37.66 -17.34 19.18
N LEU A 426 38.00 -17.14 17.91
CA LEU A 426 39.34 -16.81 17.47
C LEU A 426 39.50 -15.29 17.39
N ASP A 427 40.70 -14.78 17.63
CA ASP A 427 41.00 -13.35 17.63
C ASP A 427 40.97 -12.70 16.23
N GLU A 428 40.87 -13.52 15.18
CA GLU A 428 40.79 -13.05 13.79
C GLU A 428 39.44 -12.36 13.51
N THR A 429 39.51 -11.18 12.90
CA THR A 429 38.34 -10.31 12.64
C THR A 429 38.21 -9.90 11.17
N GLY A 430 39.17 -10.30 10.32
CA GLY A 430 39.13 -10.09 8.88
C GLY A 430 38.31 -11.13 8.12
N ASP A 431 38.23 -10.94 6.80
CA ASP A 431 37.56 -11.85 5.85
C ASP A 431 38.37 -13.12 5.59
N THR A 432 39.55 -13.28 6.18
CA THR A 432 40.41 -14.46 6.02
C THR A 432 40.88 -15.02 7.35
N LEU A 433 41.04 -16.34 7.42
CA LEU A 433 41.63 -17.06 8.54
C LEU A 433 42.77 -17.96 8.04
N GLN A 434 43.96 -17.80 8.61
CA GLN A 434 45.09 -18.71 8.34
C GLN A 434 44.97 -19.96 9.21
N ALA A 435 44.72 -21.12 8.59
CA ALA A 435 44.52 -22.41 9.26
C ALA A 435 45.85 -23.04 9.74
N SER A 436 46.61 -22.33 10.58
CA SER A 436 47.93 -22.80 11.05
C SER A 436 47.83 -24.00 12.00
N ALA A 437 48.89 -24.79 12.08
CA ALA A 437 48.96 -25.95 12.98
C ALA A 437 48.86 -25.59 14.47
N ALA A 438 49.17 -24.34 14.84
CA ALA A 438 48.98 -23.83 16.20
C ALA A 438 47.50 -23.55 16.51
N LEU A 439 46.72 -23.20 15.48
CA LEU A 439 45.35 -22.73 15.61
C LEU A 439 44.33 -23.87 15.46
N VAL A 440 44.54 -24.76 14.50
CA VAL A 440 43.56 -25.79 14.12
C VAL A 440 44.17 -27.19 14.01
N LYS A 441 43.33 -28.21 14.13
CA LYS A 441 43.64 -29.63 13.96
C LYS A 441 42.70 -30.26 12.94
N VAL A 442 43.12 -31.37 12.33
CA VAL A 442 42.25 -32.18 11.48
C VAL A 442 41.00 -32.57 12.27
N GLY A 443 39.83 -32.38 11.66
CA GLY A 443 38.52 -32.61 12.26
C GLY A 443 37.94 -31.40 13.00
N ASP A 444 38.71 -30.32 13.23
CA ASP A 444 38.14 -29.07 13.76
C ASP A 444 37.14 -28.50 12.76
N ARG A 445 35.97 -28.07 13.26
CA ARG A 445 34.99 -27.32 12.46
C ARG A 445 35.22 -25.84 12.68
N ILE A 446 35.51 -25.12 11.61
CA ILE A 446 35.65 -23.67 11.60
C ILE A 446 34.33 -23.07 11.13
N ILE A 447 33.74 -22.21 11.96
CA ILE A 447 32.50 -21.49 11.67
C ILE A 447 32.84 -20.02 11.59
N LEU A 448 32.52 -19.40 10.47
CA LEU A 448 32.56 -17.96 10.30
C LEU A 448 31.16 -17.40 10.55
N ARG A 449 31.08 -16.26 11.24
CA ARG A 449 29.92 -15.37 11.23
C ARG A 449 30.31 -14.03 10.60
N ALA A 450 29.67 -13.63 9.52
CA ALA A 450 29.79 -12.30 8.94
C ALA A 450 28.56 -11.47 9.35
N THR A 451 28.78 -10.22 9.78
CA THR A 451 27.73 -9.27 10.14
C THR A 451 27.85 -8.02 9.29
N ILE A 452 26.80 -7.68 8.55
CA ILE A 452 26.70 -6.41 7.83
C ILE A 452 25.88 -5.45 8.69
N ALA A 453 26.38 -4.26 8.93
CA ALA A 453 25.66 -3.20 9.62
C ALA A 453 25.49 -1.99 8.71
N THR A 454 24.26 -1.51 8.60
CA THR A 454 23.91 -0.30 7.85
C THR A 454 23.16 0.67 8.76
N PRO A 455 23.39 1.99 8.65
CA PRO A 455 22.67 2.97 9.47
C PRO A 455 21.14 2.94 9.28
N SER A 456 20.67 2.56 8.07
CA SER A 456 19.25 2.60 7.68
C SER A 456 18.51 1.27 7.86
N ILE A 457 19.22 0.13 7.92
CA ILE A 457 18.60 -1.22 7.96
C ILE A 457 18.97 -1.98 9.26
N GLY A 458 19.93 -1.48 10.05
CA GLY A 458 20.44 -2.17 11.23
C GLY A 458 21.50 -3.24 10.90
N SER A 459 21.67 -4.24 11.78
CA SER A 459 22.68 -5.30 11.61
C SER A 459 22.08 -6.66 11.23
N LEU A 460 22.77 -7.38 10.34
CA LEU A 460 22.39 -8.68 9.82
C LEU A 460 23.58 -9.63 9.86
N SER A 461 23.41 -10.83 10.42
CA SER A 461 24.49 -11.82 10.51
C SER A 461 24.16 -13.11 9.75
N ARG A 462 25.17 -13.69 9.09
CA ARG A 462 25.10 -15.02 8.49
C ARG A 462 26.31 -15.84 8.90
N SER A 463 26.13 -17.16 9.02
CA SER A 463 27.21 -18.07 9.37
C SER A 463 27.36 -19.18 8.34
N GLU A 464 28.61 -19.59 8.11
CA GLU A 464 28.98 -20.69 7.23
C GLU A 464 30.19 -21.40 7.87
N GLY A 465 30.42 -22.68 7.55
CA GLY A 465 31.55 -23.39 8.14
C GLY A 465 32.15 -24.48 7.28
N VAL A 466 33.37 -24.84 7.62
CA VAL A 466 34.20 -25.87 6.97
C VAL A 466 34.81 -26.77 8.03
N VAL A 467 35.22 -27.96 7.62
CA VAL A 467 35.96 -28.89 8.49
C VAL A 467 37.38 -28.99 7.97
N ILE A 468 38.36 -28.85 8.86
CA ILE A 468 39.76 -29.05 8.51
C ILE A 468 39.96 -30.52 8.17
N VAL A 469 40.41 -30.80 6.95
CA VAL A 469 40.66 -32.16 6.46
C VAL A 469 42.16 -32.47 6.49
N ASP A 470 42.49 -33.75 6.50
CA ASP A 470 43.87 -34.20 6.35
C ASP A 470 44.34 -33.99 4.91
N THR A 471 45.62 -33.70 4.74
CA THR A 471 46.26 -33.60 3.42
C THR A 471 45.93 -34.80 2.54
N PRO A 472 45.72 -34.62 1.23
CA PRO A 472 45.45 -35.75 0.34
C PRO A 472 46.61 -36.73 0.40
N ILE A 473 46.31 -38.03 0.48
CA ILE A 473 47.33 -39.07 0.28
C ILE A 473 47.81 -38.93 -1.17
N LYS A 474 49.04 -38.44 -1.34
CA LYS A 474 49.70 -38.37 -2.64
C LYS A 474 50.29 -39.76 -2.92
N ILE A 475 49.60 -40.56 -3.73
CA ILE A 475 50.18 -41.82 -4.24
C ILE A 475 51.21 -41.42 -5.30
N THR A 476 52.48 -41.44 -4.93
CA THR A 476 53.59 -41.05 -5.82
C THR A 476 54.01 -42.18 -6.76
N GLU A 477 53.71 -43.44 -6.42
CA GLU A 477 54.02 -44.62 -7.22
C GLU A 477 53.05 -45.76 -6.85
N PHE A 478 52.57 -46.51 -7.85
CA PHE A 478 51.78 -47.73 -7.62
C PHE A 478 52.51 -48.90 -8.27
N ASN A 479 53.17 -49.73 -7.46
CA ASN A 479 54.00 -50.83 -7.94
C ASN A 479 53.20 -52.14 -8.03
N PHE A 480 52.85 -52.55 -9.26
CA PHE A 480 52.32 -53.88 -9.54
C PHE A 480 53.47 -54.89 -9.67
N ARG A 481 53.45 -55.97 -8.88
CA ARG A 481 54.31 -57.14 -9.08
C ARG A 481 53.45 -58.36 -9.43
N PRO A 482 53.18 -58.63 -10.72
CA PRO A 482 52.48 -59.85 -11.11
C PRO A 482 53.37 -61.06 -10.77
N ARG A 483 52.78 -62.11 -10.18
CA ARG A 483 53.50 -63.37 -9.89
C ARG A 483 53.84 -64.17 -11.17
N THR A 484 53.23 -63.85 -12.32
CA THR A 484 53.53 -64.44 -13.65
C THR A 484 52.70 -63.75 -14.76
N PRO A 485 53.27 -62.93 -15.66
CA PRO A 485 52.54 -62.43 -16.83
C PRO A 485 52.65 -63.40 -18.02
N TYR A 486 51.52 -63.74 -18.66
CA TYR A 486 51.53 -64.37 -19.99
C TYR A 486 51.73 -63.29 -21.07
N ALA A 487 52.36 -63.65 -22.20
CA ALA A 487 52.96 -62.73 -23.17
C ALA A 487 52.00 -61.80 -23.97
N PHE A 488 50.69 -61.80 -23.72
CA PHE A 488 49.71 -61.14 -24.59
C PHE A 488 48.63 -60.29 -23.90
N GLU A 489 48.80 -59.92 -22.62
CA GLU A 489 47.81 -59.06 -21.95
C GLU A 489 48.38 -57.68 -21.61
N THR A 490 47.71 -56.63 -22.11
CA THR A 490 47.95 -55.26 -21.66
C THR A 490 47.26 -55.07 -20.31
N LEU A 491 48.03 -54.96 -19.23
CA LEU A 491 47.50 -54.63 -17.91
C LEU A 491 47.20 -53.11 -17.86
N VAL A 492 45.92 -52.76 -17.84
CA VAL A 492 45.47 -51.37 -17.63
C VAL A 492 45.09 -51.20 -16.17
N ALA A 493 45.84 -50.37 -15.44
CA ALA A 493 45.47 -49.95 -14.10
C ALA A 493 44.80 -48.57 -14.16
N THR A 494 43.53 -48.50 -13.79
CA THR A 494 42.81 -47.24 -13.65
C THR A 494 42.88 -46.80 -12.19
N VAL A 495 43.66 -45.76 -11.90
CA VAL A 495 43.67 -45.14 -10.57
C VAL A 495 42.49 -44.18 -10.50
N LYS A 496 41.53 -44.48 -9.62
CA LYS A 496 40.43 -43.57 -9.28
C LYS A 496 40.72 -42.98 -7.90
N THR A 497 41.01 -41.69 -7.83
CA THR A 497 41.12 -40.97 -6.55
C THR A 497 39.73 -40.81 -5.95
N GLU A 498 39.46 -41.49 -4.83
CA GLU A 498 38.29 -41.23 -3.99
C GLU A 498 38.75 -40.62 -2.65
N PHE A 499 38.04 -39.58 -2.20
CA PHE A 499 38.33 -38.89 -0.95
C PHE A 499 37.85 -39.73 0.23
N LEU A 500 38.77 -40.32 1.00
CA LEU A 500 38.42 -41.00 2.25
C LEU A 500 38.13 -39.94 3.32
N VAL A 501 36.86 -39.81 3.71
CA VAL A 501 36.45 -39.00 4.87
C VAL A 501 36.35 -39.93 6.07
N GLY A 502 37.33 -39.88 6.98
CA GLY A 502 37.32 -40.68 8.20
C GLY A 502 38.70 -40.77 8.85
N VAL A 503 38.73 -41.08 10.15
CA VAL A 503 39.94 -41.56 10.83
C VAL A 503 40.39 -42.81 10.07
N LYS A 504 41.66 -42.81 9.62
CA LYS A 504 42.31 -43.81 8.75
C LYS A 504 41.77 -45.26 8.92
N PRO A 505 41.70 -46.06 7.84
CA PRO A 505 41.73 -47.52 7.99
C PRO A 505 43.05 -47.97 8.65
#